data_AF-A0A7S0NKU6-F1
#
_entry.id   AF-A0A7S0NKU6-F1
#
_cell.length_a   1.000
_cell.length_b   1.000
_cell.length_c   1.000
_cell.angle_alpha   90.00
_cell.angle_beta   90.00
_cell.angle_gamma   90.00
#
_symmetry.space_group_name_H-M   'P 1'
#
loop_
_entity.id
_entity.type
_entity.pdbx_description
1 polymer ?
#
loop_
_entity_poly.entity_id
_entity_poly.type
_entity_poly.pdbx_seq_one_letter_code
_entity_poly.pdbx_strand_id
1 'polypeptide(L)'
;MATWKRYAWITLVVAGPYVAWVCYLWFHLQSGLLRPRVAVDHPRPVLIVGTQSSGTTQMSHQLARIGLEVGHETSDATWDFARDGTISWLHGMRFMPGRAPPATIASMCRRFRRNMGWHPAQFRAPALGCSYRSTWDACWSAECAGIVTREWGCATRGTCETPFDVSLLQLRHPLRAMESLAAKFCPPDDHLAGAFKPPHVDFLETAAALWPERTDWNVSGCVDALGWYVALYTRDMLAAKDAGFIADAYRVEATPPCEVASRAGLLLTNARARGRCETVMKMRRREGVNGGVDGRGRATTTTTAKGKNVRNE
;
A
#
# COMPACT_ATOMS: atom_id res chain seq x y z
N MET A 1 39.23 10.84 29.44
CA MET A 1 37.96 10.12 29.64
C MET A 1 38.26 8.62 29.50
N ALA A 2 37.99 7.80 30.52
CA ALA A 2 38.34 6.37 30.53
C ALA A 2 37.68 5.61 29.35
N THR A 3 38.36 4.62 28.80
CA THR A 3 37.95 3.87 27.58
C THR A 3 36.54 3.28 27.70
N TRP A 4 36.16 2.79 28.89
CA TRP A 4 34.81 2.28 29.17
C TRP A 4 33.72 3.36 29.09
N LYS A 5 34.02 4.61 29.48
CA LYS A 5 33.09 5.74 29.35
C LYS A 5 32.82 6.05 27.88
N ARG A 6 33.81 5.90 27.00
CA ARG A 6 33.62 6.06 25.55
C ARG A 6 32.74 4.98 24.96
N TYR A 7 32.95 3.71 25.32
CA TYR A 7 32.08 2.62 24.87
C TYR A 7 30.65 2.77 25.39
N ALA A 8 30.45 3.14 26.66
CA ALA A 8 29.12 3.40 27.21
C ALA A 8 28.41 4.55 26.49
N TRP A 9 29.13 5.64 26.19
CA TRP A 9 28.59 6.77 25.43
C TRP A 9 28.21 6.39 23.99
N ILE A 10 29.06 5.64 23.28
CA ILE A 10 28.75 5.17 21.92
C ILE A 10 27.52 4.27 21.93
N THR A 11 27.45 3.31 22.87
CA THR A 11 26.28 2.43 23.00
C THR A 11 25.02 3.22 23.31
N LEU A 12 25.07 4.23 24.20
CA LEU A 12 23.90 5.05 24.52
C LEU A 12 23.45 5.91 23.33
N VAL A 13 24.39 6.48 22.56
CA VAL A 13 24.07 7.30 21.38
C VAL A 13 23.56 6.45 20.21
N VAL A 14 24.07 5.24 20.03
CA VAL A 14 23.68 4.35 18.92
C VAL A 14 22.45 3.52 19.26
N ALA A 15 22.44 2.84 20.41
CA ALA A 15 21.34 1.95 20.80
C ALA A 15 20.21 2.67 21.54
N GLY A 16 20.49 3.79 22.23
CA GLY A 16 19.49 4.55 22.98
C GLY A 16 18.30 5.00 22.13
N PRO A 17 18.51 5.62 20.96
CA PRO A 17 17.40 6.00 20.07
C PRO A 17 16.55 4.81 19.62
N TYR A 18 17.18 3.68 19.32
CA TYR A 18 16.47 2.45 18.93
C TYR A 18 15.63 1.89 20.08
N VAL A 19 16.21 1.80 21.29
CA VAL A 19 15.47 1.35 22.48
C VAL A 19 14.31 2.29 22.78
N ALA A 20 14.53 3.61 22.73
CA ALA A 20 13.49 4.60 22.93
C ALA A 20 12.35 4.46 21.91
N TRP A 21 12.69 4.24 20.64
CA TRP A 21 11.71 3.98 19.57
C TRP A 21 10.91 2.70 19.80
N VAL A 22 11.57 1.59 20.13
CA VAL A 22 10.89 0.32 20.44
C VAL A 22 10.01 0.44 21.67
N CYS A 23 10.47 1.12 22.72
CA CYS A 23 9.66 1.42 23.90
C CYS A 23 8.44 2.27 23.54
N TYR A 24 8.62 3.32 22.72
CA TYR A 24 7.52 4.15 22.22
C TYR A 24 6.47 3.31 21.48
N LEU A 25 6.89 2.47 20.53
CA LEU A 25 5.98 1.57 19.83
C LEU A 25 5.30 0.59 20.79
N TRP A 26 6.03 0.01 21.73
CA TRP A 26 5.46 -0.90 22.71
C TRP A 26 4.39 -0.22 23.55
N PHE A 27 4.65 0.97 24.10
CA PHE A 27 3.67 1.72 24.88
C PHE A 27 2.43 2.08 24.07
N HIS A 28 2.59 2.54 22.83
CA HIS A 28 1.48 2.97 21.98
C HIS A 28 0.71 1.82 21.32
N LEU A 29 1.35 0.71 20.97
CA LEU A 29 0.75 -0.33 20.12
C LEU A 29 0.50 -1.63 20.87
N GLN A 30 1.44 -2.03 21.73
CA GLN A 30 1.44 -3.35 22.34
C GLN A 30 1.07 -3.38 23.81
N SER A 31 1.24 -2.31 24.58
CA SER A 31 1.10 -2.38 26.03
C SER A 31 -0.37 -2.46 26.46
N GLY A 32 -1.27 -1.85 25.68
CA GLY A 32 -2.66 -1.60 26.08
C GLY A 32 -2.84 -0.41 27.03
N LEU A 33 -1.75 0.26 27.45
CA LEU A 33 -1.77 1.33 28.45
C LEU A 33 -2.27 2.67 27.88
N LEU A 34 -1.72 3.09 26.73
CA LEU A 34 -2.08 4.36 26.11
C LEU A 34 -3.31 4.24 25.20
N ARG A 35 -3.54 3.05 24.66
CA ARG A 35 -4.69 2.71 23.81
C ARG A 35 -4.88 1.19 23.71
N PRO A 36 -6.09 0.71 23.40
CA PRO A 36 -6.35 -0.72 23.25
C PRO A 36 -5.49 -1.37 22.16
N ARG A 37 -4.99 -2.58 22.39
CA ARG A 37 -4.25 -3.35 21.38
C ARG A 37 -5.17 -3.73 20.22
N VAL A 38 -4.63 -3.85 19.01
CA VAL A 38 -5.37 -4.31 17.83
C VAL A 38 -4.69 -5.59 17.35
N ALA A 39 -5.38 -6.71 17.52
CA ALA A 39 -4.92 -8.00 17.03
C ALA A 39 -5.12 -8.10 15.51
N VAL A 40 -4.41 -9.03 14.87
CA VAL A 40 -4.45 -9.24 13.41
C VAL A 40 -5.85 -9.67 12.93
N ASP A 41 -6.58 -10.42 13.75
CA ASP A 41 -7.93 -10.94 13.46
C ASP A 41 -9.04 -9.94 13.80
N HIS A 42 -8.73 -8.82 14.46
CA HIS A 42 -9.71 -7.80 14.77
C HIS A 42 -10.18 -7.10 13.48
N PRO A 43 -11.50 -6.96 13.25
CA PRO A 43 -12.02 -6.22 12.11
C PRO A 43 -11.46 -4.80 12.06
N ARG A 44 -11.00 -4.42 10.88
CA ARG A 44 -10.49 -3.07 10.62
C ARG A 44 -11.47 -2.29 9.74
N PRO A 45 -11.66 -0.99 9.99
CA PRO A 45 -12.68 -0.22 9.27
C PRO A 45 -12.53 -0.23 7.75
N VAL A 46 -11.30 -0.12 7.21
CA VAL A 46 -11.11 -0.05 5.76
C VAL A 46 -9.95 -0.88 5.21
N LEU A 47 -10.20 -1.53 4.08
CA LEU A 47 -9.18 -1.95 3.13
C LEU A 47 -9.30 -1.11 1.86
N ILE A 48 -8.22 -0.45 1.46
CA ILE A 48 -8.13 0.21 0.15
C ILE A 48 -7.20 -0.61 -0.73
N VAL A 49 -7.74 -1.16 -1.82
CA VAL A 49 -6.93 -1.85 -2.84
C VAL A 49 -6.68 -0.96 -4.03
N GLY A 50 -5.49 -1.00 -4.60
CA GLY A 50 -5.16 -0.24 -5.80
C GLY A 50 -4.00 -0.89 -6.52
N THR A 51 -3.88 -0.69 -7.83
CA THR A 51 -2.75 -1.26 -8.59
C THR A 51 -1.41 -0.82 -7.99
N GLN A 52 -0.38 -1.65 -8.13
CA GLN A 52 0.95 -1.25 -7.72
C GLN A 52 1.34 0.05 -8.44
N SER A 53 1.98 0.98 -7.72
CA SER A 53 2.32 2.31 -8.21
C SER A 53 1.12 3.20 -8.55
N SER A 54 -0.08 2.92 -8.00
CA SER A 54 -1.26 3.79 -8.13
C SER A 54 -1.29 4.99 -7.18
N GLY A 55 -0.24 5.21 -6.39
CA GLY A 55 -0.19 6.31 -5.42
C GLY A 55 -0.67 5.94 -4.02
N THR A 56 -0.65 4.65 -3.68
CA THR A 56 -1.06 4.10 -2.37
C THR A 56 -0.29 4.73 -1.20
N THR A 57 1.02 4.96 -1.36
CA THR A 57 1.87 5.61 -0.34
C THR A 57 1.42 7.05 -0.10
N GLN A 58 1.17 7.81 -1.16
CA GLN A 58 0.73 9.21 -1.09
C GLN A 58 -0.63 9.31 -0.41
N MET A 59 -1.58 8.44 -0.75
CA MET A 59 -2.89 8.42 -0.12
C MET A 59 -2.81 8.04 1.37
N SER A 60 -2.01 7.03 1.74
CA SER A 60 -1.76 6.68 3.15
C SER A 60 -1.25 7.90 3.95
N HIS A 61 -0.24 8.60 3.43
CA HIS A 61 0.28 9.81 4.07
C HIS A 61 -0.76 10.93 4.17
N GLN A 62 -1.61 11.08 3.16
CA GLN A 62 -2.67 12.09 3.18
C GLN A 62 -3.77 11.77 4.21
N LEU A 63 -4.12 10.49 4.37
CA LEU A 63 -5.04 10.03 5.43
C LEU A 63 -4.42 10.22 6.83
N ALA A 64 -3.12 9.95 6.98
CA ALA A 64 -2.40 10.23 8.22
C ALA A 64 -2.43 11.72 8.62
N ARG A 65 -2.35 12.64 7.64
CA ARG A 65 -2.47 14.10 7.91
C ARG A 65 -3.82 14.49 8.48
N ILE A 66 -4.89 13.78 8.14
CA ILE A 66 -6.21 14.01 8.76
C ILE A 66 -6.42 13.18 10.05
N GLY A 67 -5.39 12.49 10.52
CA GLY A 67 -5.40 11.80 11.81
C GLY A 67 -5.97 10.38 11.77
N LEU A 68 -5.96 9.76 10.59
CA LEU A 68 -6.33 8.36 10.39
C LEU A 68 -5.08 7.47 10.34
N GLU A 69 -5.20 6.28 10.91
CA GLU A 69 -4.14 5.26 10.95
C GLU A 69 -4.38 4.19 9.88
N VAL A 70 -4.25 4.59 8.61
CA VAL A 70 -4.35 3.69 7.45
C VAL A 70 -2.93 3.38 6.94
N GLY A 71 -2.46 2.17 7.26
CA GLY A 71 -1.09 1.73 6.94
C GLY A 71 -0.87 1.51 5.44
N HIS A 72 0.34 1.75 4.95
CA HIS A 72 0.72 1.42 3.58
C HIS A 72 1.23 -0.01 3.50
N GLU A 73 0.52 -0.87 2.78
CA GLU A 73 0.81 -2.29 2.56
C GLU A 73 0.89 -3.15 3.83
N THR A 74 0.69 -2.56 5.02
CA THR A 74 0.72 -3.24 6.32
C THR A 74 -0.68 -3.42 6.88
N SER A 75 -0.92 -4.65 7.32
CA SER A 75 -2.09 -5.16 7.97
C SER A 75 -1.84 -5.53 9.43
N ASP A 76 -0.60 -5.80 9.79
CA ASP A 76 -0.24 -6.03 11.19
C ASP A 76 -0.17 -4.70 11.98
N ALA A 77 -1.16 -4.47 12.85
CA ALA A 77 -1.22 -3.30 13.72
C ALA A 77 -0.39 -3.46 15.02
N THR A 78 0.34 -4.58 15.16
CA THR A 78 1.12 -4.90 16.37
C THR A 78 2.34 -3.98 16.54
N TRP A 79 2.96 -3.59 15.42
CA TRP A 79 4.14 -2.71 15.40
C TRP A 79 4.00 -1.51 14.45
N ASP A 80 2.87 -1.40 13.74
CA ASP A 80 2.56 -0.30 12.84
C ASP A 80 1.28 0.44 13.26
N PHE A 81 1.24 1.76 13.00
CA PHE A 81 0.05 2.59 13.18
C PHE A 81 -0.96 2.36 12.03
N ALA A 82 -1.63 1.22 12.05
CA ALA A 82 -2.55 0.75 10.99
C ALA A 82 -3.93 0.31 11.53
N ARG A 83 -4.41 0.95 12.62
CA ARG A 83 -5.68 0.59 13.28
C ARG A 83 -6.91 0.80 12.39
N ASP A 84 -6.93 1.90 11.65
CA ASP A 84 -8.11 2.29 10.88
C ASP A 84 -8.21 1.52 9.57
N GLY A 85 -7.12 0.87 9.15
CA GLY A 85 -7.12 0.09 7.92
C GLY A 85 -5.77 -0.05 7.26
N THR A 86 -5.80 -0.54 6.02
CA THR A 86 -4.62 -0.62 5.16
C THR A 86 -4.94 -0.15 3.74
N ILE A 87 -3.92 0.37 3.06
CA ILE A 87 -3.95 0.59 1.62
C ILE A 87 -2.83 -0.22 0.96
N SER A 88 -3.19 -1.14 0.06
CA SER A 88 -2.23 -2.12 -0.46
C SER A 88 -2.62 -2.65 -1.83
N TRP A 89 -1.63 -2.80 -2.72
CA TRP A 89 -1.86 -3.48 -3.99
C TRP A 89 -1.98 -4.99 -3.84
N LEU A 90 -1.19 -5.58 -2.95
CA LEU A 90 -1.13 -7.03 -2.84
C LEU A 90 -2.39 -7.61 -2.18
N HIS A 91 -3.05 -6.84 -1.29
CA HIS A 91 -4.37 -7.23 -0.76
C HIS A 91 -5.44 -7.37 -1.85
N GLY A 92 -5.19 -6.88 -3.07
CA GLY A 92 -6.02 -7.19 -4.24
C GLY A 92 -6.19 -8.69 -4.50
N MET A 93 -5.20 -9.52 -4.15
CA MET A 93 -5.30 -10.98 -4.31
C MET A 93 -6.50 -11.59 -3.56
N ARG A 94 -6.98 -10.91 -2.52
CA ARG A 94 -8.14 -11.34 -1.72
C ARG A 94 -9.43 -11.41 -2.53
N PHE A 95 -9.48 -10.68 -3.63
CA PHE A 95 -10.63 -10.57 -4.52
C PHE A 95 -10.45 -11.30 -5.85
N MET A 96 -9.23 -11.78 -6.14
CA MET A 96 -8.93 -12.41 -7.43
C MET A 96 -9.62 -13.77 -7.57
N PRO A 97 -10.14 -14.10 -8.76
CA PRO A 97 -10.69 -15.41 -9.06
C PRO A 97 -9.59 -16.47 -9.18
N GLY A 98 -9.97 -17.73 -8.96
CA GLY A 98 -9.03 -18.86 -9.02
C GLY A 98 -7.97 -18.79 -7.92
N ARG A 99 -7.03 -19.72 -7.91
CA ARG A 99 -5.83 -19.67 -7.07
C ARG A 99 -4.68 -20.20 -7.91
N ALA A 100 -3.57 -19.48 -7.93
CA ALA A 100 -2.36 -19.98 -8.57
C ALA A 100 -1.98 -21.35 -7.99
N PRO A 101 -1.54 -22.32 -8.80
CA PRO A 101 -1.09 -23.62 -8.29
C PRO A 101 -0.07 -23.45 -7.15
N PRO A 102 -0.05 -24.34 -6.14
CA PRO A 102 0.90 -24.21 -5.02
C PRO A 102 2.36 -24.08 -5.46
N ALA A 103 2.75 -24.75 -6.56
CA ALA A 103 4.08 -24.64 -7.16
C ALA A 103 4.37 -23.22 -7.68
N THR A 104 3.38 -22.56 -8.30
CA THR A 104 3.47 -21.18 -8.78
C THR A 104 3.57 -20.21 -7.61
N ILE A 105 2.76 -20.39 -6.55
CA ILE A 105 2.85 -19.59 -5.31
C ILE A 105 4.22 -19.75 -4.67
N ALA A 106 4.72 -20.98 -4.53
CA ALA A 106 6.05 -21.24 -3.98
C ALA A 106 7.17 -20.65 -4.84
N SER A 107 7.03 -20.69 -6.17
CA SER A 107 7.98 -20.06 -7.08
C SER A 107 7.97 -18.54 -6.91
N MET A 108 6.78 -17.93 -6.94
CA MET A 108 6.58 -16.50 -6.67
C MET A 108 7.23 -16.13 -5.35
N CYS A 109 6.95 -16.84 -4.25
CA CYS A 109 7.48 -16.54 -2.92
C CYS A 109 8.99 -16.69 -2.75
N ARG A 110 9.63 -17.59 -3.51
CA ARG A 110 11.11 -17.70 -3.52
C ARG A 110 11.76 -16.55 -4.30
N ARG A 111 11.05 -15.97 -5.26
CA ARG A 111 11.55 -14.93 -6.17
C ARG A 111 10.98 -13.55 -5.87
N PHE A 112 10.05 -13.45 -4.92
CA PHE A 112 9.45 -12.20 -4.46
C PHE A 112 10.52 -11.40 -3.69
N ARG A 113 11.33 -10.61 -4.41
CA ARG A 113 12.39 -9.79 -3.82
C ARG A 113 11.82 -8.49 -3.23
N ARG A 114 12.66 -7.81 -2.43
CA ARG A 114 12.40 -6.48 -1.83
C ARG A 114 11.74 -5.47 -2.79
N ASN A 115 12.05 -5.53 -4.07
CA ASN A 115 11.63 -4.52 -5.05
C ASN A 115 10.13 -4.57 -5.38
N MET A 116 9.43 -5.67 -5.08
CA MET A 116 8.00 -5.77 -5.29
C MET A 116 7.18 -5.01 -4.23
N GLY A 117 7.80 -4.40 -3.22
CA GLY A 117 7.09 -3.60 -2.23
C GLY A 117 6.08 -4.43 -1.43
N TRP A 118 6.45 -5.64 -1.05
CA TRP A 118 5.71 -6.42 -0.07
C TRP A 118 6.66 -7.28 0.76
N HIS A 119 6.24 -7.58 1.98
CA HIS A 119 6.88 -8.52 2.88
C HIS A 119 5.82 -9.30 3.70
N PRO A 120 5.99 -10.61 3.95
CA PRO A 120 5.00 -11.41 4.69
C PRO A 120 4.64 -10.84 6.07
N ALA A 121 5.62 -10.25 6.76
CA ALA A 121 5.41 -9.57 8.04
C ALA A 121 4.35 -8.45 8.01
N GLN A 122 4.06 -7.91 6.83
CA GLN A 122 3.03 -6.91 6.69
C GLN A 122 1.63 -7.47 6.93
N PHE A 123 1.38 -8.77 6.74
CA PHE A 123 0.06 -9.34 7.03
C PHE A 123 -0.12 -9.65 8.51
N ARG A 124 0.95 -10.09 9.16
CA ARG A 124 0.98 -10.60 10.54
C ARG A 124 2.41 -10.83 11.02
N ALA A 125 2.57 -10.96 12.33
CA ALA A 125 3.78 -11.53 12.91
C ALA A 125 4.07 -12.95 12.36
N PRO A 126 5.34 -13.32 12.12
CA PRO A 126 5.69 -14.61 11.53
C PRO A 126 5.33 -15.76 12.47
N ALA A 127 4.49 -16.68 12.00
CA ALA A 127 4.11 -17.89 12.75
C ALA A 127 5.27 -18.90 12.84
N LEU A 128 6.17 -18.92 11.85
CA LEU A 128 7.39 -19.72 11.80
C LEU A 128 8.54 -19.09 12.60
N GLY A 129 8.31 -17.96 13.29
CA GLY A 129 9.34 -17.28 14.09
C GLY A 129 10.49 -16.70 13.25
N CYS A 130 10.22 -16.33 12.00
CA CYS A 130 11.24 -15.80 11.09
C CYS A 130 11.91 -14.53 11.64
N SER A 131 13.23 -14.44 11.48
CA SER A 131 14.01 -13.29 11.96
C SER A 131 13.72 -12.05 11.12
N TYR A 132 13.33 -10.96 11.77
CA TYR A 132 13.21 -9.65 11.12
C TYR A 132 14.55 -9.06 10.63
N ARG A 133 15.70 -9.62 11.05
CA ARG A 133 17.02 -9.18 10.59
C ARG A 133 17.38 -9.71 9.20
N SER A 134 16.85 -10.89 8.84
CA SER A 134 17.07 -11.51 7.54
C SER A 134 15.83 -11.28 6.70
N THR A 135 15.91 -10.45 5.67
CA THR A 135 14.77 -10.25 4.77
C THR A 135 14.77 -11.34 3.72
N TRP A 136 13.67 -12.07 3.57
CA TRP A 136 13.46 -13.01 2.45
C TRP A 136 14.39 -14.24 2.42
N ASP A 137 14.73 -14.80 3.58
CA ASP A 137 15.37 -16.12 3.65
C ASP A 137 14.37 -17.26 3.38
N ALA A 138 14.81 -18.51 3.54
CA ALA A 138 13.95 -19.68 3.37
C ALA A 138 12.73 -19.68 4.32
N CYS A 139 12.88 -19.12 5.52
CA CYS A 139 11.78 -18.99 6.48
C CYS A 139 10.72 -18.02 5.95
N TRP A 140 11.13 -16.82 5.54
CA TRP A 140 10.21 -15.82 4.99
C TRP A 140 9.57 -16.27 3.67
N SER A 141 10.29 -17.03 2.85
CA SER A 141 9.74 -17.63 1.63
C SER A 141 8.63 -18.65 1.95
N ALA A 142 8.78 -19.44 3.01
CA ALA A 142 7.76 -20.37 3.48
C ALA A 142 6.54 -19.64 4.09
N GLU A 143 6.78 -18.59 4.89
CA GLU A 143 5.71 -17.71 5.39
C GLU A 143 4.92 -17.07 4.26
N CYS A 144 5.62 -16.55 3.25
CA CYS A 144 5.00 -15.99 2.06
C CYS A 144 4.02 -16.98 1.43
N ALA A 145 4.45 -18.21 1.19
CA ALA A 145 3.62 -19.21 0.53
C ALA A 145 2.37 -19.52 1.35
N GLY A 146 2.50 -19.59 2.68
CA GLY A 146 1.37 -19.76 3.60
C GLY A 146 0.39 -18.59 3.58
N ILE A 147 0.90 -17.35 3.61
CA ILE A 147 0.07 -16.13 3.59
C ILE A 147 -0.67 -16.01 2.25
N VAL A 148 0.04 -16.07 1.13
CA VAL A 148 -0.57 -15.99 -0.22
C VAL A 148 -1.65 -17.07 -0.36
N THR A 149 -1.37 -18.28 0.09
CA THR A 149 -2.33 -19.40 0.07
C THR A 149 -3.64 -19.09 0.82
N ARG A 150 -3.56 -18.49 2.01
CA ARG A 150 -4.75 -18.19 2.84
C ARG A 150 -5.51 -16.98 2.33
N GLU A 151 -4.76 -15.95 1.93
CA GLU A 151 -5.30 -14.65 1.55
C GLU A 151 -5.89 -14.64 0.14
N TRP A 152 -5.42 -15.49 -0.76
CA TRP A 152 -5.93 -15.53 -2.13
C TRP A 152 -7.42 -15.84 -2.19
N GLY A 153 -8.23 -14.95 -2.76
CA GLY A 153 -9.68 -15.12 -2.85
C GLY A 153 -10.38 -15.23 -1.49
N CYS A 154 -9.75 -14.83 -0.39
CA CYS A 154 -10.34 -14.99 0.94
C CYS A 154 -11.60 -14.13 1.13
N ALA A 155 -11.72 -12.99 0.41
CA ALA A 155 -12.85 -12.08 0.55
C ALA A 155 -14.13 -12.73 0.04
N THR A 156 -14.05 -13.50 -1.05
CA THR A 156 -15.19 -14.22 -1.60
C THR A 156 -15.62 -15.40 -0.73
N ARG A 157 -14.67 -16.01 0.00
CA ARG A 157 -14.93 -17.12 0.93
C ARG A 157 -15.35 -16.67 2.34
N GLY A 158 -15.15 -15.39 2.68
CA GLY A 158 -15.34 -14.89 4.05
C GLY A 158 -14.31 -15.46 5.05
N THR A 159 -13.10 -15.80 4.60
CA THR A 159 -12.07 -16.47 5.42
C THR A 159 -10.77 -15.66 5.53
N CYS A 160 -10.80 -14.35 5.32
CA CYS A 160 -9.59 -13.53 5.42
C CYS A 160 -9.06 -13.49 6.85
N GLU A 161 -7.75 -13.64 7.01
CA GLU A 161 -7.10 -13.65 8.33
C GLU A 161 -7.30 -12.31 9.05
N THR A 162 -7.21 -11.20 8.31
CA THR A 162 -7.78 -9.94 8.78
C THR A 162 -9.05 -9.57 8.03
N PRO A 163 -10.20 -9.51 8.73
CA PRO A 163 -11.43 -8.94 8.18
C PRO A 163 -11.37 -7.41 8.08
N PHE A 164 -12.06 -6.86 7.08
CA PHE A 164 -12.25 -5.42 6.91
C PHE A 164 -13.73 -5.13 6.71
N ASP A 165 -14.24 -4.08 7.37
CA ASP A 165 -15.67 -3.73 7.33
C ASP A 165 -16.05 -3.17 5.95
N VAL A 166 -15.18 -2.34 5.37
CA VAL A 166 -15.38 -1.74 4.05
C VAL A 166 -14.13 -1.95 3.19
N SER A 167 -14.33 -2.37 1.94
CA SER A 167 -13.27 -2.39 0.93
C SER A 167 -13.53 -1.33 -0.15
N LEU A 168 -12.52 -0.54 -0.48
CA LEU A 168 -12.55 0.47 -1.55
C LEU A 168 -11.52 0.16 -2.62
N LEU A 169 -11.85 0.49 -3.87
CA LEU A 169 -10.92 0.43 -4.99
C LEU A 169 -10.37 1.82 -5.33
N GLN A 170 -9.05 1.96 -5.21
CA GLN A 170 -8.29 3.10 -5.68
C GLN A 170 -7.95 2.94 -7.17
N LEU A 171 -8.50 3.83 -8.00
CA LEU A 171 -8.22 3.89 -9.43
C LEU A 171 -7.31 5.10 -9.74
N ARG A 172 -6.18 4.84 -10.38
CA ARG A 172 -5.32 5.87 -10.97
C ARG A 172 -5.49 5.87 -12.48
N HIS A 173 -5.22 7.00 -13.15
CA HIS A 173 -5.15 7.03 -14.60
C HIS A 173 -4.20 5.92 -15.13
N PRO A 174 -4.66 5.03 -16.03
CA PRO A 174 -3.89 3.84 -16.44
C PRO A 174 -2.49 4.18 -16.96
N LEU A 175 -2.37 5.20 -17.83
CA LEU A 175 -1.06 5.64 -18.33
C LEU A 175 -0.11 6.11 -17.21
N ARG A 176 -0.62 6.74 -16.15
CA ARG A 176 0.21 7.17 -15.01
C ARG A 176 0.68 5.99 -14.15
N ALA A 177 -0.17 4.97 -14.02
CA ALA A 177 0.22 3.72 -13.37
C ALA A 177 1.29 2.99 -14.21
N MET A 178 1.09 2.86 -15.52
CA MET A 178 2.06 2.27 -16.45
C MET A 178 3.39 3.02 -16.44
N GLU A 179 3.40 4.36 -16.53
CA GLU A 179 4.59 5.20 -16.41
C GLU A 179 5.38 4.89 -15.13
N SER A 180 4.67 4.79 -14.00
CA SER A 180 5.29 4.54 -12.69
C SER A 180 5.82 3.10 -12.57
N LEU A 181 5.12 2.13 -13.15
CA LEU A 181 5.57 0.73 -13.20
C LEU A 181 6.76 0.55 -14.15
N ALA A 182 6.79 1.26 -15.28
CA ALA A 182 7.91 1.25 -16.23
C ALA A 182 9.18 1.77 -15.56
N ALA A 183 9.07 2.93 -14.88
CA ALA A 183 10.19 3.48 -14.12
C ALA A 183 10.69 2.54 -13.01
N LYS A 184 9.83 1.65 -12.50
CA LYS A 184 10.15 0.72 -11.42
C LYS A 184 10.73 -0.61 -11.91
N PHE A 185 10.19 -1.17 -12.99
CA PHE A 185 10.46 -2.55 -13.39
C PHE A 185 11.11 -2.70 -14.77
N CYS A 186 11.14 -1.64 -15.58
CA CYS A 186 11.73 -1.69 -16.89
C CYS A 186 13.06 -0.93 -16.90
N PRO A 187 14.20 -1.65 -17.01
CA PRO A 187 15.48 -0.98 -17.14
C PRO A 187 15.53 -0.19 -18.46
N PRO A 188 16.20 0.97 -18.48
CA PRO A 188 16.48 1.66 -19.73
C PRO A 188 17.32 0.78 -20.66
N ASP A 189 17.10 0.91 -21.95
CA ASP A 189 17.98 0.31 -22.96
C ASP A 189 19.24 1.16 -23.14
N ASP A 190 20.41 0.54 -22.97
CA ASP A 190 21.71 1.23 -23.08
C ASP A 190 22.08 1.52 -24.55
N HIS A 191 21.41 0.86 -25.50
CA HIS A 191 21.73 0.93 -26.93
C HIS A 191 20.70 1.73 -27.73
N LEU A 192 19.51 1.96 -27.19
CA LEU A 192 18.43 2.68 -27.87
C LEU A 192 17.79 3.72 -26.94
N ALA A 193 18.14 4.98 -27.15
CA ALA A 193 17.62 6.09 -26.36
C ALA A 193 16.08 6.14 -26.41
N GLY A 194 15.46 6.12 -25.24
CA GLY A 194 13.99 6.13 -25.11
C GLY A 194 13.32 4.75 -25.20
N ALA A 195 14.08 3.67 -25.37
CA ALA A 195 13.57 2.31 -25.27
C ALA A 195 13.80 1.70 -23.88
N PHE A 196 13.02 0.66 -23.59
CA PHE A 196 13.12 -0.11 -22.37
C PHE A 196 13.51 -1.55 -22.69
N LYS A 197 14.40 -2.12 -21.88
CA LYS A 197 14.62 -3.57 -21.83
C LYS A 197 13.34 -4.27 -21.34
N PRO A 198 13.22 -5.60 -21.54
CA PRO A 198 12.13 -6.37 -20.97
C PRO A 198 11.98 -6.12 -19.46
N PRO A 199 10.76 -6.25 -18.88
CA PRO A 199 10.54 -6.07 -17.46
C PRO A 199 11.43 -7.00 -16.63
N HIS A 200 11.73 -6.57 -15.41
CA HIS A 200 12.40 -7.40 -14.43
C HIS A 200 11.68 -8.75 -14.25
N VAL A 201 12.43 -9.84 -14.20
CA VAL A 201 11.88 -11.21 -14.17
C VAL A 201 10.91 -11.44 -13.00
N ASP A 202 11.22 -10.92 -11.82
CA ASP A 202 10.34 -11.00 -10.63
C ASP A 202 8.94 -10.40 -10.88
N PHE A 203 8.84 -9.35 -11.69
CA PHE A 203 7.56 -8.75 -12.06
C PHE A 203 6.77 -9.70 -12.97
N LEU A 204 7.41 -10.24 -14.01
CA LEU A 204 6.78 -11.17 -14.96
C LEU A 204 6.26 -12.42 -14.26
N GLU A 205 7.02 -12.96 -13.31
CA GLU A 205 6.60 -14.13 -12.55
C GLU A 205 5.46 -13.84 -11.59
N THR A 206 5.47 -12.67 -10.94
CA THR A 206 4.35 -12.26 -10.10
C THR A 206 3.10 -12.10 -10.97
N ALA A 207 3.21 -11.47 -12.13
CA ALA A 207 2.10 -11.31 -13.06
C ALA A 207 1.59 -12.66 -13.59
N ALA A 208 2.48 -13.58 -13.96
CA ALA A 208 2.14 -14.94 -14.37
C ALA A 208 1.51 -15.76 -13.23
N ALA A 209 1.87 -15.49 -11.98
CA ALA A 209 1.23 -16.09 -10.83
C ALA A 209 -0.19 -15.55 -10.62
N LEU A 210 -0.39 -14.23 -10.72
CA LEU A 210 -1.69 -13.56 -10.57
C LEU A 210 -2.67 -13.94 -11.69
N TRP A 211 -2.18 -14.08 -12.93
CA TRP A 211 -3.00 -14.41 -14.10
C TRP A 211 -2.40 -15.57 -14.90
N PRO A 212 -2.54 -16.81 -14.41
CA PRO A 212 -2.00 -17.99 -15.07
C PRO A 212 -2.69 -18.31 -16.40
N GLU A 213 -3.86 -17.72 -16.68
CA GLU A 213 -4.54 -17.84 -17.98
C GLU A 213 -3.76 -17.18 -19.13
N ARG A 214 -2.84 -16.26 -18.82
CA ARG A 214 -1.98 -15.59 -19.79
C ARG A 214 -0.60 -16.25 -19.76
N THR A 215 -0.18 -16.81 -20.90
CA THR A 215 1.07 -17.61 -21.01
C THR A 215 2.22 -16.88 -21.69
N ASP A 216 1.95 -15.71 -22.29
CA ASP A 216 2.88 -14.93 -23.12
C ASP A 216 3.57 -13.77 -22.34
N TRP A 217 3.55 -13.79 -21.00
CA TRP A 217 4.25 -12.82 -20.15
C TRP A 217 5.74 -12.69 -20.52
N ASN A 218 6.38 -13.81 -20.83
CA ASN A 218 7.83 -13.95 -21.00
C ASN A 218 8.34 -13.37 -22.33
N VAL A 219 7.43 -13.18 -23.30
CA VAL A 219 7.72 -12.66 -24.64
C VAL A 219 7.17 -11.25 -24.85
N SER A 220 6.49 -10.71 -23.84
CA SER A 220 5.92 -9.36 -23.88
C SER A 220 7.02 -8.32 -23.72
N GLY A 221 7.00 -7.27 -24.54
CA GLY A 221 7.81 -6.08 -24.31
C GLY A 221 7.41 -5.37 -23.00
N CYS A 222 8.22 -4.43 -22.52
CA CYS A 222 7.94 -3.74 -21.26
C CYS A 222 6.55 -3.10 -21.22
N VAL A 223 6.23 -2.29 -22.23
CA VAL A 223 4.96 -1.56 -22.29
C VAL A 223 3.78 -2.51 -22.32
N ASP A 224 3.86 -3.59 -23.09
CA ASP A 224 2.80 -4.59 -23.21
C ASP A 224 2.56 -5.31 -21.88
N ALA A 225 3.63 -5.81 -21.24
CA ALA A 225 3.52 -6.50 -19.96
C ALA A 225 2.90 -5.61 -18.88
N LEU A 226 3.31 -4.34 -18.80
CA LEU A 226 2.75 -3.39 -17.85
C LEU A 226 1.31 -3.00 -18.17
N GLY A 227 0.98 -2.83 -19.46
CA GLY A 227 -0.37 -2.56 -19.92
C GLY A 227 -1.32 -3.69 -19.53
N TRP A 228 -0.91 -4.94 -19.79
CA TRP A 228 -1.67 -6.13 -19.40
C TRP A 228 -1.81 -6.25 -17.89
N TYR A 229 -0.75 -6.04 -17.11
CA TYR A 229 -0.84 -6.04 -15.65
C TYR A 229 -1.89 -5.03 -15.13
N VAL A 230 -1.83 -3.78 -15.62
CA VAL A 230 -2.79 -2.74 -15.20
C VAL A 230 -4.21 -3.09 -15.63
N ALA A 231 -4.39 -3.58 -16.86
CA ALA A 231 -5.69 -3.96 -17.39
C ALA A 231 -6.31 -5.14 -16.62
N LEU A 232 -5.56 -6.22 -16.39
CA LEU A 232 -6.03 -7.42 -15.71
C LEU A 232 -6.32 -7.15 -14.23
N TYR A 233 -5.45 -6.41 -13.53
CA TYR A 233 -5.73 -6.02 -12.15
C TYR A 233 -6.97 -5.14 -12.05
N THR A 234 -7.11 -4.15 -12.93
CA THR A 234 -8.28 -3.27 -12.92
C THR A 234 -9.56 -4.05 -13.25
N ARG A 235 -9.52 -4.96 -14.23
CA ARG A 235 -10.61 -5.86 -14.58
C ARG A 235 -11.08 -6.65 -13.36
N ASP A 236 -10.17 -7.33 -12.68
CA ASP A 236 -10.54 -8.22 -11.57
C ASP A 236 -11.06 -7.44 -10.36
N MET A 237 -10.50 -6.27 -10.06
CA MET A 237 -11.01 -5.45 -8.95
C MET A 237 -12.36 -4.81 -9.28
N LEU A 238 -12.60 -4.41 -10.53
CA LEU A 238 -13.91 -3.94 -10.96
C LEU A 238 -14.94 -5.07 -10.92
N ALA A 239 -14.58 -6.28 -11.36
CA ALA A 239 -15.46 -7.45 -11.25
C ALA A 239 -15.79 -7.78 -9.78
N ALA A 240 -14.82 -7.68 -8.88
CA ALA A 240 -15.06 -7.85 -7.44
C ALA A 240 -15.96 -6.77 -6.85
N LYS A 241 -15.87 -5.54 -7.35
CA LYS A 241 -16.78 -4.43 -7.02
C LYS A 241 -18.20 -4.72 -7.50
N ASP A 242 -18.36 -5.15 -8.74
CA ASP A 242 -19.66 -5.47 -9.33
C ASP A 242 -20.32 -6.68 -8.63
N ALA A 243 -19.52 -7.61 -8.13
CA ALA A 243 -19.96 -8.73 -7.30
C ALA A 243 -20.25 -8.35 -5.83
N GLY A 244 -20.03 -7.10 -5.42
CA GLY A 244 -20.34 -6.58 -4.08
C GLY A 244 -19.27 -6.83 -3.02
N PHE A 245 -18.10 -7.37 -3.37
CA PHE A 245 -16.99 -7.57 -2.42
C PHE A 245 -16.17 -6.29 -2.16
N ILE A 246 -16.22 -5.33 -3.10
CA ILE A 246 -15.67 -3.98 -2.95
C ILE A 246 -16.83 -2.99 -3.00
N ALA A 247 -16.99 -2.19 -1.95
CA ALA A 247 -18.14 -1.32 -1.79
C ALA A 247 -18.19 -0.20 -2.84
N ASP A 248 -17.06 0.48 -3.06
CA ASP A 248 -16.99 1.62 -3.96
C ASP A 248 -15.59 1.79 -4.58
N ALA A 249 -15.49 2.59 -5.64
CA ALA A 249 -14.25 2.97 -6.30
C ALA A 249 -14.11 4.48 -6.37
N TYR A 250 -12.87 4.97 -6.27
CA TYR A 250 -12.56 6.39 -6.39
C TYR A 250 -11.35 6.63 -7.27
N ARG A 251 -11.26 7.83 -7.85
CA ARG A 251 -10.15 8.25 -8.71
C ARG A 251 -9.16 9.08 -7.91
N VAL A 252 -7.90 8.65 -7.85
CA VAL A 252 -6.83 9.31 -7.07
C VAL A 252 -6.70 10.79 -7.42
N GLU A 253 -6.82 11.14 -8.69
CA GLU A 253 -6.64 12.51 -9.17
C GLU A 253 -7.83 13.43 -8.88
N ALA A 254 -9.00 12.86 -8.59
CA ALA A 254 -10.25 13.62 -8.42
C ALA A 254 -10.76 13.61 -6.97
N THR A 255 -10.36 12.64 -6.16
CA THR A 255 -10.94 12.40 -4.85
C THR A 255 -9.97 12.84 -3.74
N PRO A 256 -10.29 13.91 -2.98
CA PRO A 256 -9.47 14.33 -1.86
C PRO A 256 -9.55 13.35 -0.66
N PRO A 257 -8.57 13.38 0.25
CA PRO A 257 -8.48 12.41 1.36
C PRO A 257 -9.69 12.38 2.28
N CYS A 258 -10.31 13.54 2.54
CA CYS A 258 -11.53 13.61 3.34
C CYS A 258 -12.73 12.94 2.69
N GLU A 259 -12.80 12.96 1.35
CA GLU A 259 -13.85 12.25 0.63
C GLU A 259 -13.59 10.74 0.66
N VAL A 260 -12.33 10.30 0.49
CA VAL A 260 -11.95 8.89 0.66
C VAL A 260 -12.32 8.39 2.07
N ALA A 261 -11.97 9.15 3.11
CA ALA A 261 -12.32 8.83 4.49
C ALA A 261 -13.84 8.77 4.73
N SER A 262 -14.61 9.64 4.07
CA SER A 262 -16.06 9.62 4.13
C SER A 262 -16.64 8.37 3.47
N ARG A 263 -16.18 8.01 2.26
CA ARG A 263 -16.60 6.80 1.53
C ARG A 263 -16.25 5.53 2.29
N ALA A 264 -15.14 5.54 3.01
CA ALA A 264 -14.70 4.44 3.87
C ALA A 264 -15.44 4.36 5.21
N GLY A 265 -16.37 5.28 5.51
CA GLY A 265 -17.07 5.35 6.80
C GLY A 265 -16.18 5.79 7.98
N LEU A 266 -14.91 6.10 7.77
CA LEU A 266 -13.94 6.45 8.83
C LEU A 266 -14.32 7.74 9.57
N LEU A 267 -15.02 8.66 8.90
CA LEU A 267 -15.49 9.88 9.54
C LEU A 267 -16.65 9.63 10.52
N LEU A 268 -17.31 8.48 10.48
CA LEU A 268 -18.40 8.13 11.42
C LEU A 268 -17.84 7.75 12.80
N THR A 269 -16.68 7.11 12.83
CA THR A 269 -16.06 6.58 14.06
C THR A 269 -14.89 7.42 14.56
N ASN A 270 -14.28 8.27 13.72
CA ASN A 270 -13.14 9.10 14.10
C ASN A 270 -13.50 10.61 14.15
N ALA A 271 -13.84 11.10 15.35
CA ALA A 271 -14.21 12.50 15.57
C ALA A 271 -13.08 13.50 15.24
N ARG A 272 -11.82 13.12 15.46
CA ARG A 272 -10.66 13.96 15.14
C ARG A 272 -10.52 14.16 13.63
N ALA A 273 -10.63 13.08 12.87
CA ALA A 273 -10.60 13.13 11.41
C ALA A 273 -11.77 13.93 10.86
N ARG A 274 -12.98 13.73 11.40
CA ARG A 274 -14.17 14.52 11.04
C ARG A 274 -13.94 16.02 11.23
N GLY A 275 -13.49 16.45 12.41
CA GLY A 275 -13.23 17.87 12.68
C GLY A 275 -12.16 18.49 11.78
N ARG A 276 -11.10 17.74 11.45
CA ARG A 276 -10.08 18.19 10.48
C ARG A 276 -10.67 18.35 9.08
N CYS A 277 -11.48 17.39 8.64
CA CYS A 277 -12.12 17.45 7.33
C CYS A 277 -13.13 18.59 7.22
N GLU A 278 -13.95 18.83 8.24
CA GLU A 278 -14.85 19.99 8.29
C GLU A 278 -14.08 21.31 8.19
N THR A 279 -12.94 21.41 8.87
CA THR A 279 -12.07 22.60 8.81
C THR A 279 -11.53 22.82 7.40
N VAL A 280 -11.00 21.79 6.75
CA VAL A 280 -10.48 21.85 5.37
C VAL A 280 -11.59 22.26 4.38
N MET A 281 -12.78 21.69 4.53
CA MET A 281 -13.92 22.00 3.66
C MET A 281 -14.42 23.44 3.87
N LYS A 282 -14.42 23.95 5.12
CA LYS A 282 -14.73 25.35 5.41
C LYS A 282 -13.70 26.30 4.77
N MET A 283 -12.40 25.99 4.82
CA MET A 283 -11.36 26.80 4.18
C MET A 283 -11.53 26.85 2.66
N ARG A 284 -11.74 25.69 2.00
CA ARG A 284 -11.98 25.63 0.56
C ARG A 284 -13.23 26.41 0.12
N ARG A 285 -14.30 26.38 0.91
CA ARG A 285 -15.49 27.19 0.64
C ARG A 285 -15.20 28.69 0.72
N ARG A 286 -14.40 29.12 1.70
CA ARG A 286 -13.98 30.54 1.81
C ARG A 286 -13.09 30.97 0.65
N GLU A 287 -12.18 30.11 0.20
CA GLU A 287 -11.36 30.37 -0.98
C GLU A 287 -12.20 30.43 -2.27
N GLY A 288 -13.20 29.56 -2.42
CA GLY A 288 -14.15 29.60 -3.53
C GLY A 288 -15.10 30.80 -3.50
N VAL A 289 -15.45 31.30 -2.32
CA VAL A 289 -16.27 32.52 -2.14
C VAL A 289 -15.44 33.79 -2.36
N ASN A 290 -14.14 33.79 -2.01
CA ASN A 290 -13.23 34.90 -2.26
C ASN A 290 -12.58 34.85 -3.66
N GLY A 291 -12.77 33.77 -4.41
CA GLY A 291 -12.35 33.62 -5.82
C GLY A 291 -13.36 34.20 -6.82
N GLY A 292 -14.24 35.09 -6.38
CA GLY A 292 -15.21 35.79 -7.23
C GLY A 292 -14.54 36.88 -8.07
N VAL A 293 -14.28 36.54 -9.33
CA VAL A 293 -14.18 37.41 -10.53
C VAL A 293 -13.61 38.82 -10.28
N ASP A 294 -12.29 38.97 -10.43
CA ASP A 294 -11.76 40.25 -10.89
C ASP A 294 -12.23 40.46 -12.35
N GLY A 295 -12.83 41.62 -12.63
CA GLY A 295 -13.47 42.02 -13.90
C GLY A 295 -12.56 42.10 -15.14
N ARG A 296 -11.59 41.18 -15.29
CA ARG A 296 -10.71 41.05 -16.46
C ARG A 296 -10.58 39.61 -17.01
N GLY A 297 -11.45 38.69 -16.60
CA GLY A 297 -11.63 37.41 -17.33
C GLY A 297 -10.37 36.56 -17.50
N ARG A 298 -9.41 36.61 -16.56
CA ARG A 298 -8.22 35.78 -16.58
C ARG A 298 -8.26 34.80 -15.43
N ALA A 299 -8.51 33.53 -15.75
CA ALA A 299 -8.43 32.44 -14.79
C ALA A 299 -7.03 32.40 -14.17
N THR A 300 -6.92 32.66 -12.88
CA THR A 300 -5.72 32.41 -12.09
C THR A 300 -5.58 30.91 -11.92
N THR A 301 -4.87 30.27 -12.85
CA THR A 301 -4.30 28.94 -12.61
C THR A 301 -3.28 29.07 -11.48
N THR A 302 -3.72 28.75 -10.26
CA THR A 302 -2.82 28.41 -9.16
C THR A 302 -2.11 27.12 -9.58
N THR A 303 -0.94 27.29 -10.20
CA THR A 303 0.04 26.22 -10.38
C THR A 303 0.40 25.68 -9.02
N THR A 304 -0.18 24.54 -8.64
CA THR A 304 0.32 23.73 -7.54
C THR A 304 1.73 23.29 -7.92
N ALA A 305 2.70 23.77 -7.13
CA ALA A 305 4.10 23.49 -7.30
C ALA A 305 4.33 21.98 -7.43
N LYS A 306 5.04 21.60 -8.50
CA LYS A 306 5.62 20.27 -8.73
C LYS A 306 6.14 19.69 -7.41
N GLY A 307 5.55 18.56 -7.00
CA GLY A 307 6.12 17.73 -5.95
C GLY A 307 7.55 17.35 -6.32
N LYS A 308 8.52 17.80 -5.52
CA LYS A 308 9.88 17.25 -5.55
C LYS A 308 9.76 15.76 -5.21
N ASN A 309 10.22 14.92 -6.14
CA ASN A 309 10.52 13.53 -5.87
C ASN A 309 11.50 13.49 -4.70
N VAL A 310 11.02 13.07 -3.53
CA VAL A 310 11.88 12.61 -2.45
C VAL A 310 12.37 11.24 -2.90
N ARG A 311 13.55 11.22 -3.51
CA ARG A 311 14.36 9.99 -3.63
C ARG A 311 14.69 9.56 -2.20
N ASN A 312 14.28 8.36 -1.84
CA ASN A 312 14.82 7.67 -0.67
C ASN A 312 16.23 7.19 -1.05
N GLU A 313 17.24 7.71 -0.36
CA GLU A 313 18.47 6.96 -0.05
C GLU A 313 18.22 6.10 1.19
#